data_AF-A0A7C9HSZ8-F1
#
_entry.id   AF-A0A7C9HSZ8-F1
#
_cell.length_a   1.000
_cell.length_b   1.000
_cell.length_c   1.000
_cell.angle_alpha   90.00
_cell.angle_beta   90.00
_cell.angle_gamma   90.00
#
_symmetry.space_group_name_H-M   'P 1'
#
loop_
_entity.id
_entity.type
_entity.pdbx_description
1 polymer ?
#
loop_
_entity_poly.entity_id
_entity_poly.type
_entity_poly.pdbx_seq_one_letter_code
_entity_poly.pdbx_strand_id
1 'polypeptide(L)'
;MMGVLVLAVVVLAPSIAAYAAQRQQIAELKADVARQEAEVARLTAERERWNDETFIVTQARERLYYVLPGEVSYLVIDDRDPAAAITADRAVSAEVTEARGDWMQTMLRSVMTAGLAPSATDAAREAADPAGTEPDPTDRPADEGNR
;
A
#
# COMPACT_ATOMS: atom_id res chain seq x y z
N MET A 1 71.86 2.91 34.17
CA MET A 1 70.65 3.69 33.83
C MET A 1 69.70 2.92 32.92
N MET A 2 70.09 2.47 31.72
CA MET A 2 69.14 1.84 30.77
C MET A 2 68.43 0.58 31.28
N GLY A 3 69.14 -0.34 31.96
CA GLY A 3 68.53 -1.58 32.48
C GLY A 3 67.38 -1.36 33.48
N VAL A 4 67.41 -0.25 34.23
CA VAL A 4 66.34 0.10 35.19
C VAL A 4 65.05 0.48 34.45
N LEU A 5 65.17 1.22 33.33
CA LEU A 5 64.02 1.59 32.51
C LEU A 5 63.36 0.36 31.88
N VAL A 6 64.17 -0.55 31.35
CA VAL A 6 63.65 -1.80 30.76
C VAL A 6 62.93 -2.62 31.82
N LEU A 7 63.50 -2.77 33.02
CA LEU A 7 62.89 -3.52 34.11
C LEU A 7 61.58 -2.87 34.58
N ALA A 8 61.54 -1.54 34.69
CA ALA A 8 60.32 -0.80 35.02
C ALA A 8 59.20 -1.04 33.99
N VAL A 9 59.52 -1.03 32.69
CA VAL A 9 58.53 -1.31 31.63
C VAL A 9 58.02 -2.75 31.70
N VAL A 10 58.91 -3.74 31.89
CA VAL A 10 58.52 -5.16 31.96
C VAL A 10 57.58 -5.43 33.13
N VAL A 11 57.84 -4.82 34.29
CA VAL A 11 56.99 -4.98 35.48
C VAL A 11 55.64 -4.27 35.31
N LEU A 12 55.61 -3.11 34.63
CA LEU A 12 54.40 -2.30 34.50
C LEU A 12 53.49 -2.74 33.34
N ALA A 13 54.05 -3.28 32.26
CA ALA A 13 53.29 -3.65 31.06
C ALA A 13 52.06 -4.55 31.35
N PRO A 14 52.13 -5.59 32.19
CA PRO A 14 50.95 -6.41 32.53
C PRO A 14 49.82 -5.60 33.17
N SER A 15 50.16 -4.63 34.02
CA SER A 15 49.15 -3.81 34.72
C SER A 15 48.41 -2.86 33.77
N ILE A 16 49.14 -2.26 32.82
CA ILE A 16 48.55 -1.39 31.80
C ILE A 16 47.65 -2.21 30.87
N ALA A 17 48.10 -3.40 30.46
CA ALA A 17 47.31 -4.31 29.64
C ALA A 17 46.02 -4.74 30.36
N ALA A 18 46.11 -5.11 31.64
CA ALA A 18 44.95 -5.47 32.46
C ALA A 18 43.96 -4.31 32.60
N TYR A 19 44.46 -3.09 32.84
CA TYR A 19 43.61 -1.91 32.94
C TYR A 19 42.90 -1.60 31.61
N ALA A 20 43.59 -1.72 30.47
CA ALA A 20 42.98 -1.56 29.16
C ALA A 20 41.87 -2.61 28.90
N ALA A 21 42.13 -3.87 29.25
CA ALA A 21 41.15 -4.96 29.14
C ALA A 21 39.92 -4.71 30.04
N GLN A 22 40.12 -4.25 31.28
CA GLN A 22 39.01 -3.88 32.17
C GLN A 22 38.16 -2.75 31.60
N ARG A 23 38.80 -1.73 31.00
CA ARG A 23 38.08 -0.62 30.35
C ARG A 23 37.23 -1.11 29.18
N GLN A 24 37.75 -2.04 28.38
CA GLN A 24 37.00 -2.67 27.29
C GLN A 24 35.80 -3.46 27.82
N GLN A 25 36.01 -4.32 28.83
CA GLN A 25 34.91 -5.06 29.46
C GLN A 25 33.82 -4.14 30.02
N ILE A 26 34.19 -3.06 30.72
CA ILE A 26 33.21 -2.09 31.24
C ILE A 26 32.44 -1.43 30.10
N ALA A 27 33.11 -1.10 28.99
CA ALA A 27 32.45 -0.50 27.83
C ALA A 27 31.45 -1.47 27.19
N GLU A 28 31.84 -2.73 27.04
CA GLU A 28 30.99 -3.80 26.49
C GLU A 28 29.77 -4.06 27.40
N LEU A 29 29.99 -4.25 28.70
CA LEU A 29 28.89 -4.45 29.66
C LEU A 29 27.91 -3.27 29.68
N LYS A 30 28.42 -2.03 29.57
CA LYS A 30 27.55 -0.85 29.48
C LYS A 30 26.73 -0.84 28.20
N ALA A 31 27.32 -1.23 27.07
CA ALA A 31 26.60 -1.36 25.82
C ALA A 31 25.51 -2.44 25.92
N ASP A 32 25.80 -3.57 26.59
CA ASP A 32 24.83 -4.64 26.83
C ASP A 32 23.64 -4.17 27.67
N VAL A 33 23.90 -3.48 28.78
CA VAL A 33 22.85 -2.91 29.63
C VAL A 33 21.98 -1.94 28.83
N ALA A 34 22.59 -1.02 28.07
CA ALA A 34 21.82 -0.09 27.24
C ALA A 34 20.95 -0.79 26.19
N ARG A 35 21.45 -1.88 25.57
CA ARG A 35 20.66 -2.69 24.64
C ARG A 35 19.49 -3.38 25.33
N GLN A 36 19.71 -3.95 26.51
CA GLN A 36 18.67 -4.63 27.28
C GLN A 36 17.61 -3.65 27.76
N GLU A 37 18.00 -2.46 28.23
CA GLU A 37 17.06 -1.41 28.63
C GLU A 37 16.18 -0.95 27.45
N ALA A 38 16.79 -0.75 26.27
CA ALA A 38 16.04 -0.41 25.06
C ALA A 38 15.04 -1.52 24.67
N GLU A 39 15.45 -2.78 24.79
CA GLU A 39 14.57 -3.92 24.50
C GLU A 39 13.41 -4.02 25.49
N VAL A 40 13.66 -3.84 26.79
CA VAL A 40 12.62 -3.79 27.81
C VAL A 40 11.63 -2.64 27.54
N ALA A 41 12.12 -1.46 27.16
CA ALA A 41 11.27 -0.34 26.80
C ALA A 41 10.39 -0.66 25.58
N ARG A 42 10.97 -1.27 24.54
CA ARG A 42 10.24 -1.72 23.34
C ARG A 42 9.14 -2.72 23.68
N LEU A 43 9.48 -3.76 24.45
CA LEU A 43 8.54 -4.80 24.86
C LEU A 43 7.45 -4.26 25.78
N THR A 44 7.78 -3.30 26.64
CA THR A 44 6.79 -2.66 27.53
C THR A 44 5.80 -1.84 26.71
N ALA A 45 6.27 -1.04 25.76
CA ALA A 45 5.41 -0.28 24.85
C ALA A 45 4.54 -1.22 23.98
N GLU A 46 5.10 -2.35 23.54
CA GLU A 46 4.33 -3.37 22.83
C GLU A 46 3.24 -3.96 23.71
N ARG A 47 3.57 -4.39 24.93
CA ARG A 47 2.59 -4.92 25.89
C ARG A 47 1.49 -3.90 26.19
N GLU A 48 1.81 -2.62 26.30
CA GLU A 48 0.82 -1.57 26.49
C GLU A 48 -0.14 -1.47 25.30
N ARG A 49 0.36 -1.55 24.06
CA ARG A 49 -0.48 -1.61 22.86
C ARG A 49 -1.40 -2.84 22.85
N TRP A 50 -0.89 -4.00 23.25
CA TRP A 50 -1.70 -5.22 23.35
C TRP A 50 -2.76 -5.19 24.45
N ASN A 51 -2.73 -4.23 25.39
CA ASN A 51 -3.79 -4.07 26.41
C ASN A 51 -5.01 -3.28 25.89
N ASP A 52 -4.91 -2.64 24.72
CA ASP A 52 -6.05 -1.96 24.09
C ASP A 52 -6.88 -2.97 23.28
N GLU A 53 -8.14 -3.16 23.68
CA GLU A 53 -9.10 -4.04 23.01
C GLU A 53 -9.24 -3.68 21.52
N THR A 54 -9.21 -2.40 21.18
CA THR A 54 -9.32 -1.90 19.79
C THR A 54 -8.15 -2.37 18.93
N PHE A 55 -6.95 -2.42 19.49
CA PHE A 55 -5.75 -2.89 18.81
C PHE A 55 -5.83 -4.40 18.53
N ILE A 56 -6.30 -5.18 19.52
CA ILE A 56 -6.50 -6.63 19.37
C ILE A 56 -7.53 -6.92 18.27
N VAL A 57 -8.68 -6.24 18.29
CA VAL A 57 -9.76 -6.46 17.31
C VAL A 57 -9.30 -6.13 15.89
N THR A 58 -8.59 -5.01 15.71
CA THR A 58 -8.03 -4.62 14.40
C THR A 58 -7.04 -5.66 13.88
N GLN A 59 -6.09 -6.10 14.71
CA GLN A 59 -5.09 -7.11 14.32
C GLN A 59 -5.71 -8.48 14.04
N ALA A 60 -6.70 -8.89 14.83
CA ALA A 60 -7.42 -10.14 14.61
C ALA A 60 -8.24 -10.10 13.31
N ARG A 61 -8.83 -8.95 12.97
CA ARG A 61 -9.58 -8.78 11.70
C ARG A 61 -8.66 -8.84 10.49
N GLU A 62 -7.51 -8.15 10.52
CA GLU A 62 -6.55 -8.11 9.41
C GLU A 62 -5.90 -9.46 9.14
N ARG A 63 -5.51 -10.20 10.19
CA ARG A 63 -4.74 -11.45 10.04
C ARG A 63 -5.59 -12.71 10.05
N LEU A 64 -6.63 -12.74 10.87
CA LEU A 64 -7.38 -13.95 11.19
C LEU A 64 -8.84 -13.89 10.70
N TYR A 65 -9.25 -12.78 10.07
CA TYR A 65 -10.61 -12.57 9.56
C TYR A 65 -11.69 -12.77 10.64
N TYR A 66 -11.37 -12.48 11.90
CA TYR A 66 -12.35 -12.53 12.98
C TYR A 66 -13.42 -11.46 12.82
N VAL A 67 -14.66 -11.85 13.06
CA VAL A 67 -15.85 -10.98 13.07
C VAL A 67 -16.47 -10.97 14.47
N LEU A 68 -17.07 -9.83 14.85
CA LEU A 68 -17.82 -9.76 16.09
C LEU A 68 -19.12 -10.57 15.96
N PRO A 69 -19.64 -11.18 17.04
CA PRO A 69 -20.92 -11.88 17.01
C PRO A 69 -22.03 -10.91 16.56
N GLY A 70 -22.65 -11.19 15.40
CA GLY A 70 -23.71 -10.37 14.80
C GLY A 70 -23.32 -9.60 13.52
N GLU A 71 -22.04 -9.57 13.12
CA GLU A 71 -21.59 -8.99 11.84
C GLU A 71 -21.67 -10.01 10.69
N VAL A 72 -22.06 -9.56 9.49
CA VAL A 72 -22.07 -10.38 8.25
C VAL A 72 -20.80 -10.07 7.45
N SER A 73 -19.93 -11.06 7.26
CA SER A 73 -18.70 -10.91 6.48
C SER A 73 -18.99 -11.03 4.97
N TYR A 74 -18.62 -10.01 4.20
CA TYR A 74 -18.65 -10.04 2.74
C TYR A 74 -17.23 -10.21 2.21
N LEU A 75 -16.96 -11.36 1.57
CA LEU A 75 -15.71 -11.57 0.83
C LEU A 75 -15.92 -11.10 -0.61
N VAL A 76 -15.23 -10.04 -1.01
CA VAL A 76 -15.20 -9.61 -2.41
C VAL A 76 -14.16 -10.46 -3.14
N ILE A 77 -14.62 -11.43 -3.91
CA ILE A 77 -13.77 -12.15 -4.86
C ILE A 77 -13.67 -11.27 -6.10
N ASP A 78 -12.48 -10.74 -6.35
CA ASP A 78 -12.20 -9.96 -7.55
C ASP A 78 -11.95 -10.93 -8.71
N ASP A 79 -12.91 -11.05 -9.63
CA ASP A 79 -12.83 -11.88 -10.84
C ASP A 79 -12.24 -11.11 -12.04
N ARG A 80 -11.77 -9.88 -11.82
CA ARG A 80 -11.11 -9.07 -12.85
C ARG A 80 -9.72 -9.61 -13.17
N ASP A 81 -9.29 -9.42 -14.42
CA ASP A 81 -7.93 -9.77 -14.88
C ASP A 81 -6.87 -9.23 -13.90
N PRO A 82 -5.93 -10.05 -13.41
CA PRO A 82 -4.86 -9.60 -12.51
C PRO A 82 -4.03 -8.43 -13.07
N ALA A 83 -4.03 -8.21 -14.39
CA ALA A 83 -3.42 -7.03 -15.02
C ALA A 83 -4.17 -5.71 -14.71
N ALA A 84 -5.46 -5.77 -14.36
CA ALA A 84 -6.28 -4.63 -13.98
C ALA A 84 -6.36 -4.43 -12.44
N ALA A 85 -5.82 -5.36 -11.65
CA ALA A 85 -5.74 -5.21 -10.21
C ALA A 85 -4.74 -4.09 -9.85
N ILE A 86 -5.23 -3.01 -9.23
CA ILE A 86 -4.37 -1.96 -8.69
C ILE A 86 -3.69 -2.54 -7.43
N THR A 87 -2.52 -3.13 -7.59
CA THR A 87 -1.66 -3.52 -6.48
C THR A 87 -1.12 -2.26 -5.79
N ALA A 88 -1.37 -2.13 -4.49
CA ALA A 88 -0.82 -1.05 -3.65
C ALA A 88 0.71 -1.13 -3.48
N ASP A 89 1.34 -2.17 -4.03
CA ASP A 89 2.79 -2.44 -3.96
C ASP A 89 3.60 -1.64 -4.99
N ARG A 90 3.01 -0.64 -5.64
CA ARG A 90 3.77 0.26 -6.51
C ARG A 90 4.66 1.14 -5.63
N ALA A 91 5.95 0.80 -5.56
CA ALA A 91 6.96 1.58 -4.86
C ALA A 91 6.84 3.07 -5.22
N VAL A 92 6.48 3.89 -4.25
CA VAL A 92 6.40 5.34 -4.40
C VAL A 92 7.84 5.84 -4.48
N SER A 93 8.25 6.35 -5.65
CA SER A 93 9.57 6.95 -5.83
C SER A 93 9.70 8.20 -4.93
N ALA A 94 10.89 8.38 -4.34
CA ALA A 94 11.22 9.55 -3.53
C ALA A 94 11.43 10.81 -4.39
N GLU A 95 11.53 10.65 -5.70
CA GLU A 95 11.62 11.73 -6.66
C GLU A 95 10.23 12.29 -6.96
N VAL A 96 10.04 13.57 -6.64
CA VAL A 96 8.83 14.31 -7.03
C VAL A 96 8.85 14.48 -8.55
N THR A 97 8.09 13.66 -9.25
CA THR A 97 7.81 13.88 -10.67
C THR A 97 6.72 14.93 -10.79
N GLU A 98 7.05 16.10 -11.30
CA GLU A 98 6.06 17.10 -11.65
C GLU A 98 5.13 16.53 -12.74
N ALA A 99 3.87 16.33 -12.39
CA ALA A 99 2.87 15.92 -13.35
C ALA A 99 2.69 17.08 -14.33
N ARG A 100 3.26 16.97 -15.55
CA ARG A 100 3.12 17.94 -16.65
C ARG A 100 1.70 17.96 -17.24
N GLY A 101 0.68 17.84 -16.41
CA GLY A 101 -0.72 17.87 -16.78
C GLY A 101 -1.40 19.11 -16.23
N ASP A 102 -2.00 19.90 -17.11
CA ASP A 102 -2.98 20.92 -16.72
C ASP A 102 -4.24 20.19 -16.21
N TRP A 103 -4.27 19.93 -14.90
CA TRP A 103 -5.36 19.24 -14.24
C TRP A 103 -6.69 19.99 -14.41
N MET A 104 -6.62 21.33 -14.48
CA MET A 104 -7.79 22.18 -14.65
C MET A 104 -8.39 22.00 -16.04
N GLN A 105 -7.56 21.99 -17.09
CA GLN A 105 -8.02 21.66 -18.44
C GLN A 105 -8.57 20.23 -18.54
N THR A 106 -7.93 19.27 -17.86
CA THR A 106 -8.35 17.87 -17.90
C THR A 106 -9.73 17.69 -17.26
N MET A 107 -9.96 18.34 -16.11
CA MET A 107 -11.27 18.37 -15.45
C MET A 107 -12.33 19.05 -16.30
N LEU A 108 -12.02 20.24 -16.84
CA LEU A 108 -12.96 20.98 -17.69
C LEU A 108 -13.34 20.20 -18.95
N ARG A 109 -12.36 19.55 -19.59
CA ARG A 109 -12.60 18.70 -20.75
C ARG A 109 -13.48 17.52 -20.41
N SER A 110 -13.26 16.86 -19.26
CA SER A 110 -14.09 15.75 -18.82
C SER A 110 -15.56 16.17 -18.66
N VAL A 111 -15.82 17.32 -18.03
CA VAL A 111 -17.18 17.86 -17.88
C VAL A 111 -17.80 18.19 -19.23
N MET A 112 -17.06 18.84 -20.12
CA MET A 112 -17.55 19.17 -21.47
C MET A 112 -17.82 17.92 -22.30
N THR A 113 -16.95 16.92 -22.26
CA THR A 113 -17.14 15.64 -22.95
C THR A 113 -18.34 14.88 -22.40
N ALA A 114 -18.54 14.87 -21.08
CA ALA A 114 -19.70 14.26 -20.46
C ALA A 114 -21.01 14.99 -20.81
N GLY A 115 -20.98 16.32 -20.89
CA GLY A 115 -22.15 17.13 -21.27
C GLY A 115 -22.51 17.06 -22.76
N LEU A 116 -21.53 16.77 -23.63
CA LEU A 116 -21.73 16.57 -25.06
C LEU A 116 -21.95 15.09 -25.43
N ALA A 117 -21.86 14.17 -24.47
CA ALA A 117 -22.09 12.76 -24.71
C ALA A 117 -23.56 12.52 -25.09
N PRO A 118 -23.84 11.70 -26.11
CA PRO A 118 -25.22 11.34 -26.44
C PRO A 118 -25.88 10.69 -25.23
N SER A 119 -27.17 10.97 -25.04
CA SER A 119 -27.98 10.36 -23.99
C SER A 119 -27.82 8.84 -24.07
N ALA A 120 -27.66 8.16 -22.93
CA ALA A 120 -27.58 6.70 -22.91
C ALA A 120 -28.77 6.03 -23.63
N THR A 121 -29.93 6.69 -23.63
CA THR A 121 -31.14 6.29 -24.36
C THR A 121 -30.99 6.42 -25.89
N ASP A 122 -30.34 7.46 -26.39
CA ASP A 122 -30.11 7.66 -27.83
C ASP A 122 -29.02 6.73 -28.35
N ALA A 123 -27.94 6.56 -27.59
CA ALA A 123 -26.88 5.60 -27.88
C ALA A 123 -27.41 4.14 -27.88
N ALA A 124 -28.33 3.81 -26.97
CA ALA A 124 -28.99 2.51 -26.94
C ALA A 124 -29.97 2.32 -28.10
N ARG A 125 -30.61 3.38 -28.59
CA ARG A 125 -31.52 3.36 -29.76
C ARG A 125 -30.76 3.15 -31.06
N GLU A 126 -29.60 3.80 -31.22
CA GLU A 126 -28.71 3.64 -32.38
C GLU A 126 -28.04 2.26 -32.41
N ALA A 127 -27.67 1.71 -31.24
CA ALA A 127 -27.17 0.34 -31.14
C ALA A 127 -28.26 -0.73 -31.39
N ALA A 128 -29.53 -0.37 -31.26
CA ALA A 128 -30.68 -1.25 -31.48
C ALA A 128 -31.23 -1.22 -32.91
N ASP A 129 -30.65 -0.42 -33.82
CA ASP A 129 -31.06 -0.35 -35.22
C ASP A 129 -30.03 -0.99 -36.16
N PRO A 130 -30.06 -2.33 -36.34
CA PRO A 130 -29.21 -3.02 -37.30
C PRO A 130 -29.93 -3.22 -38.65
N ALA A 131 -30.60 -2.21 -39.24
CA ALA A 131 -31.12 -2.37 -40.61
C ALA A 131 -31.44 -1.06 -41.32
N GLY A 132 -30.43 -0.47 -41.97
CA GLY A 132 -30.67 0.17 -43.25
C GLY A 132 -31.12 -0.89 -44.26
N THR A 133 -32.43 -1.12 -44.39
CA THR A 133 -33.01 -1.76 -45.58
C THR A 133 -33.89 -0.74 -46.27
N GLU A 134 -33.30 -0.20 -47.32
CA GLU A 134 -33.94 0.54 -48.41
C GLU A 134 -35.26 -0.15 -48.82
N PRO A 135 -36.40 0.58 -48.91
CA PRO A 135 -37.65 -0.05 -49.32
C PRO A 135 -37.58 -0.38 -50.82
N ASP A 136 -37.61 -1.67 -51.13
CA ASP A 136 -37.85 -2.21 -52.48
C ASP A 136 -39.24 -1.76 -52.98
N PRO A 137 -39.36 -1.06 -54.12
CA PRO A 137 -40.62 -0.52 -54.58
C PRO A 137 -41.36 -1.55 -55.46
N THR A 138 -41.68 -2.73 -54.94
CA THR A 138 -42.48 -3.70 -55.70
C THR A 138 -43.37 -4.56 -54.82
N ASP A 139 -44.45 -3.99 -54.27
CA ASP A 139 -45.70 -4.76 -54.22
C ASP A 139 -46.91 -3.84 -54.08
N ARG A 140 -47.60 -3.63 -55.20
CA ARG A 140 -48.94 -3.04 -55.25
C ARG A 140 -49.92 -4.20 -55.43
N PRO A 141 -50.69 -4.61 -54.40
CA PRO A 141 -51.83 -5.47 -54.65
C PRO A 141 -53.01 -4.64 -55.13
N ALA A 142 -53.79 -5.27 -55.99
CA ALA A 142 -54.84 -4.72 -56.83
C ALA A 142 -56.01 -4.09 -56.06
N ASP A 143 -56.53 -3.03 -56.66
CA ASP A 143 -57.86 -2.47 -56.45
C ASP A 143 -58.92 -3.53 -56.83
N GLU A 144 -59.59 -4.11 -55.83
CA GLU A 144 -60.89 -4.75 -56.02
C GLU A 144 -61.96 -3.86 -55.40
N GLY A 145 -62.55 -3.04 -56.27
CA GLY A 145 -63.71 -2.21 -55.98
C GLY A 145 -64.93 -3.06 -55.64
N ASN A 146 -65.52 -2.76 -54.48
CA ASN A 146 -66.90 -3.08 -54.17
C ASN A 146 -67.61 -1.80 -53.72
N ARG A 147 -68.16 -1.05 -54.68
CA ARG A 147 -69.41 -0.29 -54.60
C ARG A 147 -69.95 -0.04 -56.01
#